data_AF-A0A7J7CCF3-F1
#
_entry.id   AF-A0A7J7CCF3-F1
#
_cell.length_a   1.000
_cell.length_b   1.000
_cell.length_c   1.000
_cell.angle_alpha   90.00
_cell.angle_beta   90.00
_cell.angle_gamma   90.00
#
_symmetry.space_group_name_H-M   'P 1'
#
loop_
_entity.id
_entity.type
_entity.pdbx_description
1 polymer ?
#
loop_
_entity_poly.entity_id
_entity_poly.type
_entity_poly.pdbx_seq_one_letter_code
_entity_poly.pdbx_strand_id
1 'polypeptide(L)'
;MIANSLLLFASPKLGFVCFPGVSPITSVKSRGFLRIKAMEDSQTMNLNGHPGSQVTTVGKSTDIKWHKCPVGKVERQNLLKQKGCVVWITGLSGSGKSTVAAAVTHTLYERGKLTYILDGDNVRHGLNSDLSFKAEDRAENIRRVGEVAKLFADAGVICITSLISPYKRDRDACRALLPDGEFIEVFMDVPLEVCEARDPKGLYKLARTGMIKGFTGIDDPYEPPSECEIVLKYNGEICASPDEMAAEVISYLEERGYLHA
;
A
#
# COMPACT_ATOMS: atom_id res chain seq x y z
N MET A 1 5.55 -12.13 -69.40
CA MET A 1 5.08 -11.38 -68.21
C MET A 1 4.25 -12.32 -67.37
N ILE A 2 4.87 -12.90 -66.34
CA ILE A 2 4.21 -13.84 -65.41
C ILE A 2 4.10 -13.10 -64.08
N ALA A 3 2.88 -12.91 -63.60
CA ALA A 3 2.60 -12.50 -62.23
C ALA A 3 2.25 -13.76 -61.45
N ASN A 4 2.91 -13.99 -60.32
CA ASN A 4 2.39 -14.88 -59.30
C ASN A 4 2.76 -14.35 -57.91
N SER A 5 1.72 -14.22 -57.09
CA SER A 5 1.71 -13.66 -55.75
C SER A 5 2.31 -14.66 -54.75
N LEU A 6 3.23 -14.21 -53.88
CA LEU A 6 3.75 -14.99 -52.76
C LEU A 6 3.23 -14.40 -51.44
N LEU A 7 2.41 -15.20 -50.76
CA LEU A 7 2.01 -15.04 -49.37
C LEU A 7 3.24 -15.19 -48.46
N LEU A 8 3.52 -14.17 -47.64
CA LEU A 8 4.48 -14.23 -46.54
C LEU A 8 3.73 -14.55 -45.24
N PHE A 9 3.91 -15.77 -44.72
CA PHE A 9 3.60 -16.11 -43.34
C PHE A 9 4.73 -15.59 -42.44
N ALA A 10 4.42 -14.68 -41.52
CA ALA A 10 5.33 -14.25 -40.46
C ALA A 10 5.01 -15.01 -39.15
N SER A 11 5.99 -15.75 -38.63
CA SER A 11 5.97 -16.31 -37.27
C SER A 11 6.76 -15.39 -36.32
N PRO A 12 6.32 -15.16 -35.06
CA PRO A 12 7.03 -14.29 -34.13
C PRO A 12 8.22 -15.03 -33.50
N LYS A 13 9.45 -14.55 -33.73
CA LYS A 13 10.64 -15.03 -33.01
C LYS A 13 10.85 -14.21 -31.74
N LEU A 14 10.96 -14.91 -30.61
CA LEU A 14 11.44 -14.40 -29.31
C LEU A 14 12.73 -13.59 -29.49
N GLY A 15 12.74 -12.34 -29.02
CA GLY A 15 13.96 -11.53 -28.94
C GLY A 15 14.70 -11.80 -27.63
N PHE A 16 15.87 -12.43 -27.70
CA PHE A 16 16.85 -12.41 -26.62
C PHE A 16 17.80 -11.21 -26.83
N VAL A 17 17.93 -10.34 -25.82
CA VAL A 17 18.95 -9.28 -25.80
C VAL A 17 20.16 -9.82 -25.04
N CYS A 18 21.29 -9.94 -25.72
CA CYS A 18 22.56 -10.35 -25.14
C CYS A 18 23.33 -9.11 -24.67
N PHE A 19 23.65 -9.00 -23.38
CA PHE A 19 24.55 -7.96 -22.87
C PHE A 19 26.00 -8.50 -22.85
N PRO A 20 27.00 -7.73 -23.34
CA PRO A 20 28.39 -8.17 -23.35
C PRO A 20 28.96 -8.24 -21.93
N GLY A 21 29.80 -9.26 -21.72
CA GLY A 21 30.16 -9.84 -20.43
C GLY A 21 30.89 -8.93 -19.43
N VAL A 22 30.63 -9.22 -18.15
CA VAL A 22 31.56 -8.98 -17.05
C VAL A 22 31.74 -10.30 -16.31
N SER A 23 32.99 -10.73 -16.17
CA SER A 23 33.40 -12.02 -15.61
C SER A 23 32.94 -12.23 -14.16
N PRO A 24 32.58 -13.47 -13.74
CA PRO A 24 32.15 -13.72 -12.37
C PRO A 24 33.34 -13.86 -11.42
N ILE A 25 33.32 -13.11 -10.32
CA ILE A 25 34.10 -13.42 -9.12
C ILE A 25 33.31 -14.45 -8.33
N THR A 26 33.87 -15.66 -8.21
CA THR A 26 33.33 -16.75 -7.40
C THR A 26 33.79 -16.63 -5.94
N SER A 27 32.84 -16.60 -5.01
CA SER A 27 32.96 -17.11 -3.63
C SER A 27 31.80 -16.54 -2.81
N VAL A 28 30.94 -17.39 -2.24
CA VAL A 28 30.72 -17.51 -0.79
C VAL A 28 29.68 -18.62 -0.50
N LYS A 29 29.95 -19.29 0.61
CA LYS A 29 29.41 -20.54 1.15
C LYS A 29 27.91 -20.53 1.48
N SER A 30 27.33 -21.73 1.36
CA SER A 30 26.01 -22.14 1.84
C SER A 30 25.75 -21.79 3.32
N ARG A 31 24.67 -21.07 3.60
CA ARG A 31 23.95 -21.14 4.89
C ARG A 31 22.44 -21.17 4.64
N GLY A 32 21.76 -21.96 5.46
CA GLY A 32 20.45 -22.56 5.21
C GLY A 32 19.29 -21.60 4.99
N PHE A 33 18.31 -22.09 4.24
CA PHE A 33 17.01 -21.46 4.06
C PHE A 33 16.21 -21.51 5.35
N LEU A 34 15.87 -20.34 5.90
CA LEU A 34 14.75 -20.19 6.82
C LEU A 34 13.46 -20.08 5.97
N ARG A 35 12.49 -20.93 6.26
CA ARG A 35 11.21 -21.03 5.54
C ARG A 35 10.27 -19.93 6.05
N ILE A 36 10.09 -18.85 5.28
CA ILE A 36 9.02 -17.88 5.52
C ILE A 36 7.72 -18.54 5.03
N LYS A 37 6.75 -18.70 5.94
CA LYS A 37 5.44 -19.29 5.69
C LYS A 37 4.58 -18.22 5.01
N ALA A 38 4.38 -18.33 3.69
CA ALA A 38 3.36 -17.55 2.99
C ALA A 38 1.97 -18.10 3.36
N MET A 39 1.01 -17.18 3.55
CA MET A 39 -0.35 -17.45 4.01
C MET A 39 -1.12 -18.37 3.04
N GLU A 40 -2.01 -19.17 3.63
CA GLU A 40 -2.79 -20.25 3.02
C GLU A 40 -3.83 -19.72 2.03
N ASP A 41 -3.43 -19.56 0.77
CA ASP A 41 -4.33 -19.65 -0.40
C ASP A 41 -3.60 -20.14 -1.68
N SER A 42 -2.32 -20.48 -1.57
CA SER A 42 -1.53 -20.96 -2.70
C SER A 42 -1.61 -22.48 -2.84
N GLN A 43 -2.32 -22.95 -3.86
CA GLN A 43 -2.21 -24.35 -4.30
C GLN A 43 -0.97 -24.49 -5.20
N THR A 44 0.12 -25.01 -4.63
CA THR A 44 1.29 -25.44 -5.40
C THR A 44 1.02 -26.81 -6.03
N MET A 45 0.96 -26.88 -7.37
CA MET A 45 0.98 -28.15 -8.09
C MET A 45 2.40 -28.45 -8.59
N ASN A 46 2.96 -29.59 -8.19
CA ASN A 46 4.20 -30.13 -8.77
C ASN A 46 3.83 -30.92 -10.04
N LEU A 47 4.08 -30.33 -11.21
CA LEU A 47 4.11 -31.08 -12.47
C LEU A 47 5.48 -31.75 -12.59
N ASN A 48 5.47 -33.05 -12.90
CA ASN A 48 6.64 -33.93 -12.87
C ASN A 48 7.86 -33.36 -13.62
N GLY A 49 8.98 -33.28 -12.88
CA GLY A 49 10.32 -33.53 -13.40
C GLY A 49 11.08 -32.34 -13.98
N HIS A 50 11.35 -31.29 -13.19
CA HIS A 50 12.58 -30.47 -13.24
C HIS A 50 12.70 -29.70 -11.88
N PRO A 51 13.81 -29.83 -11.12
CA PRO A 51 13.92 -29.20 -9.81
C PRO A 51 14.17 -27.69 -9.97
N GLY A 52 13.16 -26.85 -9.81
CA GLY A 52 13.38 -25.41 -9.61
C GLY A 52 12.34 -24.42 -10.13
N SER A 53 11.23 -24.83 -10.73
CA SER A 53 10.19 -23.88 -11.16
C SER A 53 8.85 -24.19 -10.51
N GLN A 54 8.64 -23.66 -9.30
CA GLN A 54 7.31 -23.63 -8.70
C GLN A 54 6.49 -22.56 -9.42
N VAL A 55 5.47 -23.02 -10.12
CA VAL A 55 4.44 -22.19 -10.72
C VAL A 55 3.38 -21.94 -9.65
N THR A 56 2.96 -20.69 -9.48
CA THR A 56 1.97 -20.29 -8.47
C THR A 56 0.70 -19.79 -9.16
N THR A 57 -0.45 -20.12 -8.59
CA THR A 57 -1.74 -19.52 -8.94
C THR A 57 -2.09 -18.48 -7.88
N VAL A 58 -2.44 -17.26 -8.30
CA VAL A 58 -2.90 -16.18 -7.41
C VAL A 58 -4.19 -15.60 -7.98
N GLY A 59 -5.31 -15.82 -7.28
CA GLY A 59 -6.63 -15.44 -7.77
C GLY A 59 -6.94 -16.05 -9.12
N LYS A 60 -7.21 -15.21 -10.13
CA LYS A 60 -7.48 -15.64 -11.51
C LYS A 60 -6.22 -15.84 -12.36
N SER A 61 -5.05 -15.42 -11.89
CA SER A 61 -3.79 -15.54 -12.62
C SER A 61 -3.18 -16.92 -12.37
N THR A 62 -3.13 -17.74 -13.42
CA THR A 62 -2.38 -19.01 -13.44
C THR A 62 -1.01 -18.81 -14.06
N ASP A 63 -0.12 -19.79 -13.87
CA ASP A 63 1.15 -19.87 -14.59
C ASP A 63 2.15 -18.73 -14.33
N ILE A 64 2.05 -18.07 -13.17
CA ILE A 64 2.94 -16.98 -12.78
C ILE A 64 4.08 -17.47 -11.89
N LYS A 65 5.24 -16.80 -12.03
CA LYS A 65 6.45 -17.02 -11.23
C LYS A 65 6.96 -15.68 -10.72
N TRP A 66 7.28 -15.62 -9.43
CA TRP A 66 7.93 -14.45 -8.88
C TRP A 66 9.36 -14.32 -9.41
N HIS A 67 9.65 -13.20 -10.07
CA HIS A 67 11.00 -12.88 -10.53
C HIS A 67 11.81 -12.27 -9.38
N LYS A 68 12.77 -13.03 -8.85
CA LYS A 68 13.63 -12.55 -7.76
C LYS A 68 14.62 -11.50 -8.28
N CYS A 69 14.67 -10.36 -7.60
CA CYS A 69 15.69 -9.35 -7.79
C CYS A 69 16.91 -9.66 -6.89
N PRO A 70 18.16 -9.50 -7.37
CA PRO A 70 19.35 -9.60 -6.52
C PRO A 70 19.41 -8.55 -5.40
N VAL A 71 18.75 -7.40 -5.60
CA VAL A 71 18.63 -6.34 -4.59
C VAL A 71 17.30 -6.53 -3.85
N GLY A 72 17.40 -7.06 -2.64
CA GLY A 72 16.26 -7.32 -1.77
C GLY A 72 15.95 -6.15 -0.85
N LYS A 73 15.01 -6.40 0.06
CA LYS A 73 14.53 -5.41 1.02
C LYS A 73 15.65 -4.88 1.93
N VAL A 74 16.49 -5.77 2.45
CA VAL A 74 17.57 -5.37 3.39
C VAL A 74 18.56 -4.44 2.71
N GLU A 75 18.96 -4.73 1.47
CA GLU A 75 19.87 -3.89 0.70
C GLU A 75 19.27 -2.50 0.46
N ARG A 76 17.98 -2.41 0.14
CA ARG A 76 17.28 -1.13 -0.06
C ARG A 76 17.16 -0.33 1.23
N GLN A 77 16.85 -0.99 2.34
CA GLN A 77 16.78 -0.33 3.65
C GLN A 77 18.14 0.24 4.07
N ASN A 78 19.22 -0.52 3.88
CA ASN A 78 20.59 -0.05 4.15
C ASN A 78 20.97 1.14 3.25
N LEU A 79 20.57 1.12 1.98
CA LEU A 79 20.79 2.22 1.05
C LEU A 79 20.09 3.51 1.52
N LEU A 80 18.83 3.40 1.95
CA LEU A 80 18.02 4.54 2.39
C LEU A 80 18.27 4.93 3.86
N LYS A 81 18.97 4.12 4.63
CA LYS A 81 19.17 4.29 6.09
C LYS A 81 17.83 4.45 6.84
N GLN A 82 16.85 3.65 6.44
CA GLN A 82 15.50 3.57 7.02
C GLN A 82 14.88 2.22 6.67
N LYS A 83 13.88 1.80 7.44
CA LYS A 83 13.07 0.62 7.13
C LYS A 83 11.77 1.02 6.47
N GLY A 84 11.39 0.29 5.43
CA GLY A 84 10.11 0.52 4.77
C GLY A 84 8.97 -0.02 5.63
N CYS A 85 7.91 0.75 5.74
CA CYS A 85 6.68 0.40 6.45
C CYS A 85 5.49 1.14 5.83
N VAL A 86 4.29 0.75 6.23
CA VAL A 86 3.03 1.39 5.83
C VAL A 86 2.41 2.05 7.05
N VAL A 87 2.34 3.39 7.03
CA VAL A 87 1.54 4.18 7.97
C VAL A 87 0.16 4.35 7.37
N TRP A 88 -0.81 3.59 7.87
CA TRP A 88 -2.16 3.56 7.35
C TRP A 88 -3.09 4.47 8.15
N ILE A 89 -3.31 5.70 7.66
CA ILE A 89 -4.18 6.67 8.34
C ILE A 89 -5.63 6.48 7.90
N THR A 90 -6.49 6.10 8.84
CA THR A 90 -7.92 5.84 8.65
C THR A 90 -8.78 6.77 9.51
N GLY A 91 -10.01 7.06 9.06
CA GLY A 91 -10.95 7.95 9.75
C GLY A 91 -12.00 8.55 8.82
N LEU A 92 -13.00 9.20 9.40
CA LEU A 92 -14.10 9.85 8.67
C LEU A 92 -13.62 10.91 7.67
N SER A 93 -14.40 11.20 6.63
CA SER A 93 -14.14 12.35 5.76
C SER A 93 -14.03 13.62 6.60
N GLY A 94 -13.14 14.56 6.28
CA GLY A 94 -12.98 15.78 7.08
C GLY A 94 -12.28 15.62 8.45
N SER A 95 -11.85 14.41 8.84
CA SER A 95 -11.13 14.19 10.11
C SER A 95 -9.72 14.80 10.14
N GLY A 96 -9.13 15.11 8.98
CA GLY A 96 -7.79 15.71 8.88
C GLY A 96 -6.67 14.77 8.39
N LYS A 97 -7.00 13.55 7.94
CA LYS A 97 -6.03 12.54 7.48
C LYS A 97 -4.96 13.08 6.53
N SER A 98 -5.36 13.75 5.45
CA SER A 98 -4.41 14.25 4.44
C SER A 98 -3.51 15.36 5.00
N THR A 99 -4.03 16.16 5.94
CA THR A 99 -3.26 17.20 6.64
C THR A 99 -2.20 16.59 7.56
N VAL A 100 -2.56 15.58 8.35
CA VAL A 100 -1.61 14.84 9.20
C VAL A 100 -0.59 14.09 8.34
N ALA A 101 -1.01 13.43 7.26
CA ALA A 101 -0.10 12.77 6.32
C ALA A 101 0.95 13.75 5.75
N ALA A 102 0.52 14.94 5.36
CA ALA A 102 1.41 15.98 4.86
C ALA A 102 2.40 16.47 5.94
N ALA A 103 1.94 16.69 7.17
CA ALA A 103 2.78 17.09 8.29
C ALA A 103 3.83 16.01 8.62
N VAL A 104 3.42 14.73 8.71
CA VAL A 104 4.33 13.58 8.91
C VAL A 104 5.38 13.52 7.80
N THR A 105 4.97 13.64 6.54
CA THR A 105 5.90 13.67 5.40
C THR A 105 6.88 14.84 5.48
N HIS A 106 6.42 16.03 5.84
CA HIS A 106 7.28 17.20 5.97
C HIS A 106 8.35 16.99 7.05
N THR A 107 7.95 16.55 8.25
CA THR A 107 8.88 16.27 9.35
C THR A 107 9.87 15.14 9.00
N LEU A 108 9.43 14.09 8.30
CA LEU A 108 10.34 13.01 7.85
C LEU A 108 11.32 13.49 6.77
N TYR A 109 10.86 14.35 5.86
CA TYR A 109 11.72 14.97 4.86
C TYR A 109 12.84 15.80 5.50
N GLU A 110 12.52 16.61 6.51
CA GLU A 110 13.52 17.38 7.28
C GLU A 110 14.55 16.49 7.98
N ARG A 111 14.18 15.24 8.30
CA ARG A 111 15.06 14.21 8.88
C ARG A 111 15.79 13.36 7.82
N GLY A 112 15.70 13.73 6.55
CA GLY A 112 16.33 13.02 5.44
C GLY A 112 15.73 11.64 5.17
N LYS A 113 14.45 11.43 5.50
CA LYS A 113 13.74 10.17 5.28
C LYS A 113 12.84 10.24 4.07
N LEU A 114 12.88 9.19 3.26
CA LEU A 114 12.08 9.06 2.05
C LEU A 114 10.69 8.52 2.38
N THR A 115 9.68 9.31 2.05
CA THR A 115 8.26 8.96 2.21
C THR A 115 7.51 9.12 0.91
N TYR A 116 6.34 8.50 0.82
CA TYR A 116 5.39 8.76 -0.27
C TYR A 116 3.96 8.63 0.23
N ILE A 117 3.09 9.58 -0.16
CA ILE A 117 1.69 9.61 0.25
C ILE A 117 0.80 8.97 -0.82
N LEU A 118 0.02 7.97 -0.44
CA LEU A 118 -1.10 7.43 -1.22
C LEU A 118 -2.41 7.98 -0.67
N ASP A 119 -2.81 9.16 -1.16
CA ASP A 119 -4.05 9.82 -0.74
C ASP A 119 -5.27 9.29 -1.51
N GLY A 120 -6.38 9.12 -0.79
CA GLY A 120 -7.61 8.53 -1.34
C GLY A 120 -8.23 9.28 -2.51
N ASP A 121 -8.05 10.60 -2.61
CA ASP A 121 -8.47 11.36 -3.79
C ASP A 121 -7.43 11.22 -4.91
N ASN A 122 -6.14 11.37 -4.58
CA ASN A 122 -5.06 11.32 -5.57
C ASN A 122 -5.02 9.99 -6.34
N VAL A 123 -5.20 8.86 -5.65
CA VAL A 123 -5.19 7.54 -6.31
C VAL A 123 -6.36 7.37 -7.28
N ARG A 124 -7.47 8.09 -7.09
CA ARG A 124 -8.65 8.06 -7.98
C ARG A 124 -8.48 8.86 -9.25
N HIS A 125 -7.46 9.71 -9.34
CA HIS A 125 -7.09 10.35 -10.62
C HIS A 125 -6.38 9.40 -11.60
N GLY A 126 -5.92 8.23 -11.14
CA GLY A 126 -5.17 7.28 -11.97
C GLY A 126 -5.47 5.83 -11.60
N LEU A 127 -4.73 5.28 -10.62
CA LEU A 127 -4.76 3.87 -10.20
C LEU A 127 -6.18 3.32 -9.99
N ASN A 128 -7.07 4.15 -9.44
CA ASN A 128 -8.43 3.80 -9.05
C ASN A 128 -9.49 4.66 -9.78
N SER A 129 -9.17 5.15 -10.99
CA SER A 129 -10.06 6.00 -11.79
C SER A 129 -11.29 5.28 -12.35
N ASP A 130 -11.24 3.94 -12.41
CA ASP A 130 -12.32 3.05 -12.83
C ASP A 130 -13.30 2.70 -11.69
N LEU A 131 -12.99 3.07 -10.44
CA LEU A 131 -13.77 2.68 -9.26
C LEU A 131 -14.72 3.79 -8.83
N SER A 132 -15.98 3.42 -8.57
CA SER A 132 -16.96 4.32 -7.96
C SER A 132 -16.80 4.37 -6.43
N PHE A 133 -17.87 4.77 -5.74
CA PHE A 133 -17.95 4.83 -4.28
C PHE A 133 -18.93 3.79 -3.71
N LYS A 134 -19.28 2.74 -4.46
CA LYS A 134 -20.02 1.58 -3.93
C LYS A 134 -19.15 0.75 -2.97
N ALA A 135 -19.77 -0.09 -2.15
CA ALA A 135 -19.06 -0.88 -1.15
C ALA A 135 -17.99 -1.80 -1.75
N GLU A 136 -18.29 -2.45 -2.88
CA GLU A 136 -17.37 -3.35 -3.59
C GLU A 136 -16.19 -2.57 -4.19
N ASP A 137 -16.47 -1.41 -4.79
CA ASP A 137 -15.45 -0.53 -5.37
C ASP A 137 -14.57 0.12 -4.28
N ARG A 138 -15.12 0.37 -3.08
CA ARG A 138 -14.33 0.79 -1.91
C ARG A 138 -13.39 -0.32 -1.46
N ALA A 139 -13.87 -1.55 -1.37
CA ALA A 139 -13.05 -2.69 -1.01
C ALA A 139 -11.90 -2.90 -2.02
N GLU A 140 -12.20 -2.82 -3.32
CA GLU A 140 -11.18 -2.91 -4.37
C GLU A 140 -10.20 -1.73 -4.34
N ASN A 141 -10.67 -0.51 -4.05
CA ASN A 141 -9.82 0.66 -3.88
C ASN A 141 -8.81 0.44 -2.73
N ILE A 142 -9.28 -0.09 -1.59
CA ILE A 142 -8.42 -0.40 -0.44
C ILE A 142 -7.44 -1.53 -0.79
N ARG A 143 -7.90 -2.60 -1.45
CA ARG A 143 -7.04 -3.71 -1.88
C ARG A 143 -5.92 -3.25 -2.81
N ARG A 144 -6.22 -2.43 -3.83
CA ARG A 144 -5.22 -1.89 -4.77
C ARG A 144 -4.20 -1.02 -4.06
N VAL A 145 -4.65 -0.14 -3.17
CA VAL A 145 -3.73 0.72 -2.41
C VAL A 145 -2.88 -0.09 -1.44
N GLY A 146 -3.44 -1.13 -0.80
CA GLY A 146 -2.69 -2.05 0.06
C GLY A 146 -1.55 -2.75 -0.67
N GLU A 147 -1.79 -3.27 -1.88
CA GLU A 147 -0.75 -3.90 -2.69
C GLU A 147 0.34 -2.91 -3.12
N VAL A 148 -0.04 -1.68 -3.50
CA VAL A 148 0.94 -0.64 -3.85
C VAL A 148 1.74 -0.20 -2.63
N ALA A 149 1.10 -0.02 -1.48
CA ALA A 149 1.77 0.33 -0.22
C ALA A 149 2.78 -0.74 0.20
N LYS A 150 2.45 -2.03 0.01
CA LYS A 150 3.38 -3.15 0.21
C LYS A 150 4.62 -3.03 -0.67
N LEU A 151 4.47 -2.65 -1.94
CA LEU A 151 5.60 -2.45 -2.84
C LEU A 151 6.51 -1.29 -2.40
N PHE A 152 5.93 -0.20 -1.90
CA PHE A 152 6.71 0.91 -1.33
C PHE A 152 7.47 0.48 -0.06
N ALA A 153 6.82 -0.25 0.85
CA ALA A 153 7.48 -0.78 2.04
C ALA A 153 8.61 -1.77 1.68
N ASP A 154 8.41 -2.66 0.70
CA ASP A 154 9.47 -3.52 0.16
C ASP A 154 10.62 -2.73 -0.49
N ALA A 155 10.32 -1.55 -1.05
CA ALA A 155 11.34 -0.64 -1.58
C ALA A 155 12.13 0.11 -0.49
N GLY A 156 11.79 -0.06 0.80
CA GLY A 156 12.39 0.66 1.92
C GLY A 156 11.78 2.05 2.17
N VAL A 157 10.72 2.43 1.44
CA VAL A 157 10.03 3.70 1.58
C VAL A 157 9.03 3.62 2.74
N ILE A 158 8.91 4.68 3.53
CA ILE A 158 7.83 4.84 4.50
C ILE A 158 6.60 5.31 3.71
N CYS A 159 5.71 4.38 3.38
CA CYS A 159 4.49 4.65 2.64
C CYS A 159 3.42 5.15 3.61
N ILE A 160 2.85 6.32 3.35
CA ILE A 160 1.79 6.89 4.18
C ILE A 160 0.51 6.85 3.36
N THR A 161 -0.54 6.24 3.88
CA THR A 161 -1.85 6.24 3.21
C THR A 161 -2.82 7.14 3.98
N SER A 162 -3.63 7.91 3.25
CA SER A 162 -4.67 8.77 3.83
C SER A 162 -6.01 8.42 3.18
N LEU A 163 -6.67 7.40 3.74
CA LEU A 163 -7.89 6.81 3.18
C LEU A 163 -9.01 6.82 4.21
N ILE A 164 -10.27 6.85 3.77
CA ILE A 164 -11.38 6.60 4.70
C ILE A 164 -11.32 5.14 5.17
N SER A 165 -11.15 4.19 4.24
CA SER A 165 -11.05 2.75 4.53
C SER A 165 -12.06 2.27 5.58
N PRO A 166 -13.37 2.42 5.32
CA PRO A 166 -14.41 2.35 6.35
C PRO A 166 -14.58 0.96 6.95
N TYR A 167 -14.33 -0.10 6.18
CA TYR A 167 -14.57 -1.48 6.61
C TYR A 167 -13.32 -2.07 7.25
N LYS A 168 -13.45 -2.59 8.47
CA LYS A 168 -12.36 -3.21 9.23
C LYS A 168 -11.75 -4.38 8.46
N ARG A 169 -12.59 -5.22 7.84
CA ARG A 169 -12.15 -6.39 7.08
C ARG A 169 -11.14 -6.05 5.98
N ASP A 170 -11.27 -4.89 5.33
CA ASP A 170 -10.41 -4.50 4.22
C ASP A 170 -9.06 -3.94 4.74
N ARG A 171 -9.09 -3.27 5.90
CA ARG A 171 -7.86 -2.83 6.59
C ARG A 171 -7.08 -4.03 7.13
N ASP A 172 -7.77 -4.99 7.75
CA ASP A 172 -7.19 -6.25 8.22
C ASP A 172 -6.55 -7.04 7.06
N ALA A 173 -7.21 -7.08 5.89
CA ALA A 173 -6.66 -7.71 4.71
C ALA A 173 -5.38 -7.01 4.22
N CYS A 174 -5.33 -5.67 4.25
CA CYS A 174 -4.10 -4.93 3.93
C CYS A 174 -2.99 -5.22 4.94
N ARG A 175 -3.31 -5.25 6.24
CA ARG A 175 -2.35 -5.58 7.32
C ARG A 175 -1.73 -6.96 7.09
N ALA A 176 -2.53 -7.95 6.73
CA ALA A 176 -2.06 -9.31 6.44
C ALA A 176 -1.13 -9.43 5.22
N LEU A 177 -1.07 -8.42 4.34
CA LEU A 177 -0.14 -8.41 3.20
C LEU A 177 1.32 -8.17 3.64
N LEU A 178 1.54 -7.59 4.81
CA LEU A 178 2.86 -7.18 5.30
C LEU A 178 3.34 -8.07 6.45
N PRO A 179 4.68 -8.20 6.63
CA PRO A 179 5.25 -8.78 7.84
C PRO A 179 4.78 -8.06 9.11
N ASP A 180 4.75 -8.81 10.22
CA ASP A 180 4.35 -8.27 11.52
C ASP A 180 5.12 -7.00 11.87
N GLY A 181 4.38 -5.96 12.29
CA GLY A 181 4.90 -4.65 12.66
C GLY A 181 4.99 -3.64 11.53
N GLU A 182 5.03 -4.07 10.26
CA GLU A 182 5.25 -3.14 9.13
C GLU A 182 3.99 -2.42 8.64
N PHE A 183 2.81 -2.83 9.12
CA PHE A 183 1.56 -2.10 8.94
C PHE A 183 1.21 -1.41 10.25
N ILE A 184 1.16 -0.08 10.22
CA ILE A 184 0.99 0.80 11.37
C ILE A 184 -0.31 1.56 11.13
N GLU A 185 -1.39 1.10 11.76
CA GLU A 185 -2.70 1.71 11.64
C GLU A 185 -2.81 2.91 12.57
N VAL A 186 -3.12 4.06 11.99
CA VAL A 186 -3.30 5.33 12.67
C VAL A 186 -4.76 5.72 12.56
N PHE A 187 -5.47 5.69 13.69
CA PHE A 187 -6.88 6.03 13.75
C PHE A 187 -7.07 7.51 14.08
N MET A 188 -7.67 8.25 13.15
CA MET A 188 -8.17 9.60 13.40
C MET A 188 -9.54 9.52 14.09
N ASP A 189 -9.53 9.50 15.42
CA ASP A 189 -10.72 9.42 16.27
C ASP A 189 -11.33 10.83 16.45
N VAL A 190 -11.98 11.30 15.38
CA VAL A 190 -12.65 12.60 15.32
C VAL A 190 -14.16 12.37 15.13
N PRO A 191 -15.02 12.90 16.01
CA PRO A 191 -16.46 12.73 15.91
C PRO A 191 -17.04 13.20 14.57
N LEU A 192 -18.12 12.56 14.17
CA LEU A 192 -18.81 12.86 12.91
C LEU A 192 -19.27 14.32 12.87
N GLU A 193 -19.79 14.85 13.98
CA GLU A 193 -20.31 16.21 14.07
C GLU A 193 -19.22 17.26 13.81
N VAL A 194 -18.00 16.98 14.28
CA VAL A 194 -16.83 17.84 14.04
C VAL A 194 -16.39 17.74 12.57
N CYS A 195 -16.38 16.54 12.01
CA CYS A 195 -16.09 16.31 10.60
C CYS A 195 -17.09 17.01 9.68
N GLU A 196 -18.38 16.93 10.00
CA GLU A 196 -19.49 17.61 9.31
C GLU A 196 -19.41 19.13 9.44
N ALA A 197 -19.04 19.65 10.62
CA ALA A 197 -18.88 21.09 10.81
C ALA A 197 -17.73 21.66 9.97
N ARG A 198 -16.65 20.88 9.76
CA ARG A 198 -15.50 21.29 8.95
C ARG A 198 -15.79 21.27 7.45
N ASP A 199 -16.48 20.22 6.99
CA ASP A 199 -16.85 19.90 5.60
C ASP A 199 -16.07 20.66 4.50
N PRO A 200 -14.72 20.48 4.42
CA PRO A 200 -13.88 21.31 3.56
C PRO A 200 -14.17 21.14 2.07
N LYS A 201 -14.88 20.06 1.70
CA LYS A 201 -15.26 19.72 0.32
C LYS A 201 -16.75 19.92 0.06
N GLY A 202 -17.55 20.34 1.05
CA GLY A 202 -19.01 20.45 0.92
C GLY A 202 -19.74 19.12 0.74
N LEU A 203 -19.08 17.99 0.96
CA LEU A 203 -19.61 16.65 0.67
C LEU A 203 -20.63 16.20 1.71
N TYR A 204 -20.45 16.57 2.98
CA TYR A 204 -21.44 16.28 4.01
C TYR A 204 -22.74 17.02 3.75
N LYS A 205 -22.67 18.30 3.36
CA LYS A 205 -23.86 19.07 2.97
C LYS A 205 -24.61 18.41 1.81
N LEU A 206 -23.90 17.94 0.79
CA LEU A 206 -24.49 17.24 -0.37
C LEU A 206 -25.07 15.85 0.00
N ALA A 207 -24.44 15.14 0.94
CA ALA A 207 -24.96 13.88 1.46
C ALA A 207 -26.26 14.09 2.24
N ARG A 208 -26.31 15.10 3.13
CA ARG A 208 -27.50 15.45 3.92
C ARG A 208 -28.69 15.89 3.06
N THR A 209 -28.46 16.46 1.87
CA THR A 209 -29.53 16.78 0.91
C THR A 209 -29.92 15.61 0.01
N GLY A 210 -29.32 14.42 0.20
CA GLY A 210 -29.60 13.21 -0.59
C GLY A 210 -29.01 13.21 -1.99
N MET A 211 -28.16 14.19 -2.33
CA MET A 211 -27.49 14.26 -3.64
C MET A 211 -26.36 13.25 -3.77
N ILE A 212 -25.74 12.85 -2.65
CA ILE A 212 -24.75 11.78 -2.58
C ILE A 212 -25.31 10.67 -1.69
N LYS A 213 -25.49 9.47 -2.26
CA LYS A 213 -25.96 8.29 -1.53
C LYS A 213 -24.77 7.45 -1.05
N GLY A 214 -24.93 6.78 0.09
CA GLY A 214 -23.92 5.85 0.61
C GLY A 214 -22.70 6.57 1.17
N PHE A 215 -22.85 7.80 1.65
CA PHE A 215 -21.72 8.56 2.20
C PHE A 215 -21.31 7.99 3.57
N THR A 216 -20.01 7.76 3.77
CA THR A 216 -19.48 7.18 5.01
C THR A 216 -19.79 8.07 6.21
N GLY A 217 -20.34 7.48 7.27
CA GLY A 217 -20.76 8.16 8.49
C GLY A 217 -22.20 8.70 8.43
N ILE A 218 -22.85 8.69 7.25
CA ILE A 218 -24.26 9.08 7.09
C ILE A 218 -25.11 7.85 6.75
N ASP A 219 -24.91 7.32 5.53
CA ASP A 219 -25.69 6.19 4.99
C ASP A 219 -24.88 4.88 4.95
N ASP A 220 -23.55 4.97 4.96
CA ASP A 220 -22.64 3.82 4.96
C ASP A 220 -21.80 3.85 6.26
N PRO A 221 -21.61 2.71 6.96
CA PRO A 221 -20.93 2.71 8.25
C PRO A 221 -19.44 3.05 8.12
N TYR A 222 -18.89 3.56 9.22
CA TYR A 222 -17.45 3.55 9.48
C TYR A 222 -17.22 2.60 10.64
N GLU A 223 -16.40 1.57 10.45
CA GLU A 223 -16.03 0.59 11.47
C GLU A 223 -14.67 1.00 12.06
N PRO A 224 -14.61 1.59 13.28
CA PRO A 224 -13.35 2.00 13.89
C PRO A 224 -12.41 0.80 14.08
N PRO A 225 -11.09 0.98 13.97
CA PRO A 225 -10.15 -0.11 14.25
C PRO A 225 -10.13 -0.43 15.74
N SER A 226 -10.21 -1.72 16.07
CA SER A 226 -10.17 -2.19 17.46
C SER A 226 -8.75 -2.28 18.04
N GLU A 227 -7.76 -2.57 17.19
CA GLU A 227 -6.36 -2.84 17.56
C GLU A 227 -5.44 -2.03 16.63
N CYS A 228 -5.47 -0.70 16.75
CA CYS A 228 -4.58 0.18 15.99
C CYS A 228 -3.35 0.56 16.83
N GLU A 229 -2.23 0.79 16.15
CA GLU A 229 -0.97 1.16 16.77
C GLU A 229 -1.02 2.57 17.37
N ILE A 230 -1.77 3.49 16.75
CA ILE A 230 -1.85 4.90 17.14
C ILE A 230 -3.30 5.38 17.05
N VAL A 231 -3.78 6.06 18.09
CA VAL A 231 -5.09 6.74 18.11
C VAL A 231 -4.87 8.24 18.30
N LEU A 232 -5.16 9.02 17.26
CA LEU A 232 -5.11 10.48 17.30
C LEU A 232 -6.49 11.00 17.73
N LYS A 233 -6.61 11.28 19.04
CA LYS A 233 -7.89 11.59 19.69
C LYS A 233 -8.33 13.05 19.52
N TYR A 234 -9.63 13.23 19.35
CA TYR A 234 -10.29 14.49 19.65
C TYR A 234 -10.60 14.60 21.15
N ASN A 235 -10.20 15.71 21.79
CA ASN A 235 -10.34 15.92 23.23
C ASN A 235 -11.60 16.73 23.62
N GLY A 236 -12.51 17.02 22.68
CA GLY A 236 -13.78 17.71 22.96
C GLY A 236 -13.76 19.23 22.84
N GLU A 237 -12.59 19.88 22.94
CA GLU A 237 -12.48 21.35 22.86
C GLU A 237 -11.54 21.81 21.75
N ILE A 238 -10.35 21.21 21.64
CA ILE A 238 -9.31 21.62 20.69
C ILE A 238 -8.71 20.37 20.04
N CYS A 239 -8.89 20.20 18.73
CA CYS A 239 -8.06 19.23 18.02
C CYS A 239 -6.59 19.61 18.19
N ALA A 240 -5.76 18.64 18.58
CA ALA A 240 -4.31 18.78 18.46
C ALA A 240 -3.96 19.29 17.05
N SER A 241 -2.96 20.15 16.99
CA SER A 241 -2.47 20.64 15.71
C SER A 241 -1.96 19.47 14.85
N PRO A 242 -1.98 19.61 13.52
CA PRO A 242 -1.41 18.59 12.64
C PRO A 242 0.04 18.24 12.98
N ASP A 243 0.83 19.21 13.47
CA ASP A 243 2.23 19.01 13.86
C ASP A 243 2.36 18.19 15.15
N GLU A 244 1.48 18.39 16.14
CA GLU A 244 1.43 17.57 17.35
C GLU A 244 1.00 16.13 17.02
N MET A 245 -0.04 15.96 16.19
CA MET A 245 -0.47 14.64 15.72
C MET A 245 0.63 13.94 14.91
N ALA A 246 1.35 14.69 14.07
CA ALA A 246 2.49 14.16 13.34
C ALA A 246 3.60 13.74 14.30
N ALA A 247 3.91 14.54 15.32
CA ALA A 247 4.94 14.21 16.31
C ALA A 247 4.67 12.87 17.01
N GLU A 248 3.41 12.53 17.32
CA GLU A 248 3.05 11.21 17.87
C GLU A 248 3.41 10.06 16.90
N VAL A 249 3.05 10.21 15.62
CA VAL A 249 3.38 9.22 14.57
C VAL A 249 4.89 9.09 14.42
N ILE A 250 5.62 10.21 14.42
CA ILE A 250 7.07 10.23 14.29
C ILE A 250 7.75 9.58 15.51
N SER A 251 7.28 9.82 16.72
CA SER A 251 7.80 9.19 17.94
C SER A 251 7.65 7.68 17.86
N TYR A 252 6.47 7.20 17.46
CA TYR A 252 6.24 5.77 17.25
C TYR A 252 7.21 5.17 16.22
N LEU A 253 7.42 5.85 15.09
CA LEU A 253 8.33 5.38 14.04
C LEU A 253 9.78 5.31 14.52
N GLU A 254 10.23 6.30 15.29
CA GLU A 254 11.56 6.37 15.89
C GLU A 254 11.76 5.24 16.91
N GLU A 255 10.83 5.09 17.86
CA GLU A 255 10.88 4.09 18.95
C GLU A 255 10.89 2.65 18.41
N ARG A 256 10.18 2.40 17.31
CA ARG A 256 10.16 1.09 16.64
C ARG A 256 11.34 0.91 15.68
N GLY A 257 12.20 1.92 15.52
CA GLY A 257 13.42 1.85 14.74
C GLY A 257 13.17 1.78 13.24
N TYR A 258 12.11 2.41 12.73
CA TYR A 258 11.86 2.58 11.30
C TYR A 258 12.76 3.64 10.68
N LEU A 259 13.19 4.61 11.49
CA LEU A 259 14.01 5.72 11.02
C LEU A 259 15.50 5.36 10.96
N HIS A 260 15.87 4.11 11.26
CA HIS A 260 17.24 3.61 11.19
C HIS A 260 17.26 2.20 10.58
N ALA A 261 18.24 1.92 9.71
CA ALA A 261 18.46 0.60 9.11
C ALA A 261 19.92 0.17 9.32
#